data_AF-A0A0F5P8X5-F1
#
_entry.id   AF-A0A0F5P8X5-F1
#
_cell.length_a   1.000
_cell.length_b   1.000
_cell.length_c   1.000
_cell.angle_alpha   90.00
_cell.angle_beta   90.00
_cell.angle_gamma   90.00
#
_symmetry.space_group_name_H-M   'P 1'
#
loop_
_entity.id
_entity.type
_entity.pdbx_description
1 polymer ?
#
loop_
_entity_poly.entity_id
_entity_poly.type
_entity_poly.pdbx_seq_one_letter_code
_entity_poly.pdbx_strand_id
1 'polypeptide(L)' 'MAFQDRMRIRGRQLVPLELAVMATRQGRIGDKDAGVRAARSANRLKRQWIVEDRDAGRMPMDQYIRRLLKHHDLPI' A
#
# COMPACT_ATOMS: atom_id res chain seq x y z
N MET A 1 -17.37 10.01 -3.17
CA MET A 1 -17.25 8.54 -3.10
C MET A 1 -15.95 7.98 -3.70
N ALA A 2 -15.47 8.47 -4.86
CA ALA A 2 -14.34 7.84 -5.56
C ALA A 2 -13.01 7.64 -4.78
N PHE A 3 -12.68 8.46 -3.77
CA PHE A 3 -11.44 8.27 -3.00
C PHE A 3 -11.51 7.06 -2.04
N GLN A 4 -12.59 6.95 -1.27
CA GLN A 4 -12.75 5.89 -0.28
C GLN A 4 -12.85 4.51 -0.93
N ASP A 5 -13.54 4.41 -2.08
CA ASP A 5 -13.62 3.17 -2.84
C ASP A 5 -12.25 2.72 -3.36
N ARG A 6 -11.44 3.66 -3.87
CA ARG A 6 -10.06 3.36 -4.25
C ARG A 6 -9.24 2.87 -3.07
N MET A 7 -9.33 3.53 -1.92
CA MET A 7 -8.61 3.09 -0.71
C MET A 7 -9.05 1.70 -0.26
N ARG A 8 -10.35 1.40 -0.33
CA ARG A 8 -10.87 0.07 -0.02
C ARG A 8 -10.33 -1.00 -0.95
N ILE A 9 -10.36 -0.75 -2.27
CA ILE A 9 -9.87 -1.72 -3.28
C ILE A 9 -8.37 -1.92 -3.13
N ARG A 10 -7.60 -0.82 -3.06
CA ARG A 10 -6.14 -0.87 -2.92
C ARG A 10 -5.72 -1.54 -1.62
N GLY A 11 -6.41 -1.27 -0.50
CA GLY A 11 -6.18 -1.91 0.78
C GLY A 11 -6.38 -3.42 0.72
N ARG A 12 -7.47 -3.89 0.10
CA ARG A 12 -7.75 -5.32 -0.10
C ARG A 12 -6.68 -6.05 -0.93
N GLN A 13 -6.04 -5.34 -1.85
CA GLN A 13 -4.99 -5.91 -2.71
C GLN A 13 -3.60 -5.83 -2.06
N LEU A 14 -3.26 -4.72 -1.41
CA LEU A 14 -1.92 -4.47 -0.89
C LEU A 14 -1.67 -5.15 0.45
N VAL A 15 -2.64 -5.12 1.37
CA VAL A 15 -2.44 -5.64 2.75
C VAL A 15 -2.03 -7.12 2.77
N PRO A 16 -2.66 -8.03 2.01
CA PRO A 16 -2.24 -9.43 1.99
C PRO A 16 -0.80 -9.63 1.51
N LEU A 17 -0.35 -8.81 0.56
CA LEU A 17 1.01 -8.89 0.01
C LEU A 17 2.04 -8.43 1.04
N GLU A 18 1.80 -7.31 1.72
CA GLU A 18 2.71 -6.79 2.75
C GLU A 18 2.79 -7.75 3.95
N LEU A 19 1.65 -8.30 4.39
CA LEU A 19 1.62 -9.32 5.45
C LEU A 19 2.36 -10.60 5.04
N ALA A 20 2.21 -11.05 3.79
CA ALA A 20 2.96 -12.19 3.29
C ALA A 20 4.47 -11.92 3.27
N VAL A 21 4.91 -10.72 2.88
CA VAL A 21 6.33 -10.33 2.93
C VAL A 21 6.85 -10.37 4.36
N MET A 22 6.12 -9.82 5.32
CA MET A 22 6.51 -9.85 6.73
C MET A 22 6.59 -11.28 7.26
N ALA A 23 5.60 -12.12 6.94
CA ALA A 23 5.54 -13.51 7.42
C ALA A 23 6.66 -14.42 6.87
N THR A 24 7.11 -14.16 5.64
CA THR A 24 8.03 -15.04 4.92
C THR A 24 9.47 -14.53 4.84
N ARG A 25 9.67 -13.23 4.53
CA ARG A 25 10.99 -12.62 4.36
C ARG A 25 11.57 -12.11 5.68
N GLN A 26 10.71 -11.64 6.58
CA GLN A 26 11.08 -11.15 7.92
C GLN A 26 10.57 -12.06 9.04
N GLY A 27 9.92 -13.17 8.70
CA GLY A 27 9.13 -13.96 9.63
C GLY A 27 9.38 -15.47 9.57
N ARG A 28 8.52 -16.19 10.26
CA ARG A 28 8.72 -17.54 10.81
C ARG A 28 8.67 -18.68 9.78
N ILE A 29 8.16 -18.43 8.57
CA ILE A 29 7.78 -19.48 7.61
C ILE A 29 8.93 -19.86 6.66
N GLY A 30 9.93 -18.99 6.46
CA GLY A 30 11.13 -19.29 5.68
C GLY A 30 10.96 -19.42 4.16
N ASP A 31 9.73 -19.31 3.63
CA ASP A 31 9.46 -19.34 2.18
C ASP A 31 9.82 -18.00 1.50
N LYS A 32 11.12 -17.84 1.26
CA LYS A 32 11.68 -16.61 0.68
C LYS A 32 11.15 -16.31 -0.72
N ASP A 33 10.80 -17.31 -1.51
CA ASP A 33 10.35 -17.13 -2.88
C ASP A 33 8.95 -16.52 -2.94
N ALA A 34 8.02 -17.02 -2.12
CA ALA A 34 6.71 -16.42 -1.96
C ALA A 34 6.84 -14.95 -1.49
N GLY A 35 7.71 -14.69 -0.51
CA GLY A 35 7.99 -13.34 -0.03
C GLY A 35 8.55 -12.40 -1.09
N VAL A 36 9.48 -12.87 -1.93
CA VAL A 36 10.05 -12.08 -3.02
C VAL A 36 8.99 -11.74 -4.07
N ARG A 37 8.14 -12.71 -4.44
CA ARG A 37 7.04 -12.49 -5.39
C ARG A 37 5.99 -11.51 -4.85
N ALA A 38 5.63 -11.65 -3.57
CA ALA A 38 4.72 -10.74 -2.89
C ALA A 38 5.28 -9.30 -2.86
N ALA A 39 6.56 -9.14 -2.48
CA ALA A 39 7.23 -7.84 -2.47
C ALA A 39 7.28 -7.18 -3.86
N ARG A 40 7.59 -7.96 -4.91
CA ARG A 40 7.59 -7.46 -6.30
C ARG A 40 6.20 -7.00 -6.72
N SER A 41 5.16 -7.77 -6.37
CA SER A 41 3.77 -7.44 -6.69
C SER A 41 3.31 -6.18 -5.96
N ALA A 42 3.59 -6.07 -4.66
CA ALA A 42 3.28 -4.89 -3.87
C ALA A 42 3.96 -3.63 -4.44
N ASN A 43 5.25 -3.71 -4.76
CA ASN A 43 5.99 -2.60 -5.36
C ASN A 43 5.45 -2.19 -6.73
N ARG A 44 5.05 -3.15 -7.56
CA ARG A 44 4.42 -2.87 -8.85
C ARG A 44 3.10 -2.10 -8.67
N LEU A 45 2.23 -2.56 -7.78
CA LEU A 45 0.95 -1.90 -7.48
C LEU A 45 1.17 -0.47 -6.97
N LYS A 46 2.08 -0.26 -6.01
CA LYS A 46 2.40 1.08 -5.48
C LYS A 46 2.83 2.03 -6.59
N ARG A 47 3.77 1.60 -7.45
CA ARG A 47 4.26 2.42 -8.57
C ARG A 47 3.15 2.74 -9.57
N GLN A 48 2.36 1.74 -9.94
CA GLN A 48 1.23 1.92 -10.86
C GLN A 48 0.24 2.95 -10.31
N TRP A 49 -0.16 2.81 -9.05
CA TRP A 49 -1.14 3.71 -8.43
C TRP A 49 -0.63 5.15 -8.26
N ILE A 50 0.67 5.34 -8.00
CA ILE A 50 1.29 6.68 -7.99
C ILE A 50 1.15 7.34 -9.35
N VAL A 51 1.44 6.62 -10.43
CA VAL A 51 1.31 7.14 -11.80
C VAL A 51 -0.15 7.42 -12.14
N GLU A 52 -1.06 6.48 -11.88
CA GLU A 52 -2.50 6.67 -12.13
C GLU A 52 -3.08 7.87 -11.38
N ASP A 53 -2.68 8.09 -10.13
CA ASP A 53 -3.17 9.23 -9.36
C ASP A 53 -2.59 10.55 -9.87
N ARG A 54 -1.32 10.56 -10.24
CA ARG A 54 -0.68 11.74 -10.86
C ARG A 54 -1.35 12.10 -12.19
N ASP A 55 -1.52 11.12 -13.08
CA ASP A 55 -2.05 11.34 -14.42
C ASP A 55 -3.54 11.74 -14.39
N ALA A 56 -4.28 11.27 -13.38
CA ALA A 56 -5.66 11.69 -13.12
C ALA A 56 -5.79 13.00 -12.31
N GLY A 57 -4.68 13.69 -12.02
CA GLY A 57 -4.68 14.95 -11.26
C GLY A 57 -5.20 14.80 -9.82
N ARG A 58 -5.09 13.61 -9.23
CA ARG A 58 -5.58 13.31 -7.89
C ARG A 58 -4.58 13.74 -6.82
N MET A 59 -5.10 13.96 -5.61
CA MET A 59 -4.28 14.26 -4.45
C MET A 59 -3.25 13.14 -4.18
N PRO A 60 -1.95 13.49 -4.10
CA PRO A 60 -0.91 12.57 -3.65
C PRO A 60 -1.17 12.05 -2.22
N MET A 61 -0.82 10.78 -1.96
CA MET A 61 -1.08 10.15 -0.65
C MET A 61 -0.25 10.76 0.47
N ASP A 62 0.94 11.28 0.20
CA ASP A 62 1.75 12.01 1.19
C ASP A 62 1.04 13.30 1.62
N GLN A 63 0.40 14.02 0.69
CA GLN A 63 -0.41 15.19 1.03
C GLN A 63 -1.62 14.81 1.87
N TYR A 64 -2.28 13.69 1.55
CA TYR A 64 -3.37 13.16 2.37
C TYR A 64 -2.91 12.86 3.81
N ILE A 65 -1.78 12.17 3.98
CA ILE A 65 -1.21 11.87 5.31
C ILE A 65 -0.84 13.14 6.07
N ARG A 66 -0.23 14.14 5.42
CA ARG A 66 0.06 15.44 6.06
C ARG A 66 -1.20 16.14 6.57
N ARG A 67 -2.30 16.07 5.80
CA ARG A 67 -3.59 16.60 6.24
C ARG A 67 -4.13 15.80 7.41
N LEU A 68 -4.04 14.47 7.36
CA LEU A 68 -4.53 13.59 8.41
C LEU A 68 -3.80 13.85 9.74
N LEU A 69 -2.46 13.94 9.71
CA LEU A 69 -1.62 14.26 10.86
C LEU A 69 -1.91 15.62 11.50
N LYS A 70 -2.40 16.59 10.71
CA LYS A 70 -2.79 17.90 11.24
C LYS A 70 -4.07 17.82 12.08
N HIS A 71 -4.90 16.81 11.85
CA HIS A 71 -6.24 16.69 12.44
C HIS A 71 -6.36 15.52 13.42
N HIS A 72 -5.48 14.52 13.33
CA HIS A 72 -5.54 13.30 14.11
C HIS A 72 -4.13 12.79 14.41
N ASP A 73 -3.93 12.28 15.63
CA ASP A 73 -2.79 11.41 15.91
C ASP A 73 -2.99 10.09 15.16
N LEU A 74 -2.07 9.76 14.26
CA LEU A 74 -2.11 8.46 13.60
C LEU A 74 -1.82 7.36 14.63
N PRO A 75 -2.58 6.25 14.61
CA PRO A 75 -2.19 5.09 15.40
C PRO A 75 -0.79 4.65 14.95
N ILE A 76 0.16 4.76 15.87
CA ILE A 76 1.55 4.32 15.71
C ILE A 76 1.59 2.79 15.79
#